data_AF-A0A4Q3W8J9-F1
#
_entry.id   AF-A0A4Q3W8J9-F1
#
_cell.length_a   1.000
_cell.length_b   1.000
_cell.length_c   1.000
_cell.angle_alpha   90.00
_cell.angle_beta   90.00
_cell.angle_gamma   90.00
#
_symmetry.space_group_name_H-M   'P 1'
#
loop_
_entity.id
_entity.type
_entity.pdbx_description
1 polymer ?
#
loop_
_entity_poly.entity_id
_entity_poly.type
_entity_poly.pdbx_seq_one_letter_code
_entity_poly.pdbx_strand_id
1 'polypeptide(L)'
;MLKPDFRWLCLLLLAQPVNAEVILAPLFQAGGVLQREKPIPVWGKADPGKEVTVAFAGQTKKATTAPNGRWQVALDPLPASAEGRTLTVTEAGSAPKEIGDLLVGEVWLGSGQSNMEFVVAQTTPENQAIAAKGPVPLLRLFTVPKAISNTRLDTINSKWVNATPENASRFSA
;
A
#
# COMPACT_ATOMS: atom_id res chain seq x y z
N MET A 1 -45.90 42.68 -35.45
CA MET A 1 -44.51 42.77 -34.96
C MET A 1 -44.46 42.07 -33.60
N LEU A 2 -44.22 40.75 -33.60
CA LEU A 2 -44.17 39.91 -32.40
C LEU A 2 -42.73 39.88 -31.85
N LYS A 3 -42.56 40.10 -30.54
CA LYS A 3 -41.30 39.88 -29.84
C LYS A 3 -41.31 38.46 -29.25
N PRO A 4 -40.22 37.66 -29.36
CA PRO A 4 -40.16 36.36 -28.73
C PRO A 4 -39.63 36.49 -27.28
N ASP A 5 -40.39 35.95 -26.32
CA ASP A 5 -40.00 35.86 -24.91
C ASP A 5 -39.05 34.68 -24.70
N PHE A 6 -37.80 34.95 -24.32
CA PHE A 6 -36.79 33.93 -24.05
C PHE A 6 -36.81 33.56 -22.55
N ARG A 7 -37.57 32.53 -22.18
CA ARG A 7 -37.53 31.94 -20.84
C ARG A 7 -36.26 31.09 -20.70
N TRP A 8 -35.24 31.63 -20.03
CA TRP A 8 -34.05 30.88 -19.65
C TRP A 8 -34.39 29.88 -18.54
N LEU A 9 -34.39 28.59 -18.89
CA LEU A 9 -34.47 27.49 -17.92
C LEU A 9 -33.05 27.27 -17.36
N CYS A 10 -32.75 27.83 -16.18
CA CYS A 10 -31.51 27.53 -15.46
C CYS A 10 -31.56 26.10 -14.90
N LEU A 11 -30.84 25.19 -15.54
CA LEU A 11 -30.58 23.84 -15.03
C LEU A 11 -29.57 23.95 -13.87
N LEU A 12 -30.02 23.85 -12.62
CA LEU A 12 -29.14 23.75 -11.45
C LEU A 12 -28.47 22.37 -11.44
N LEU A 13 -27.21 22.29 -11.89
CA LEU A 13 -26.36 21.14 -11.65
C LEU A 13 -26.01 21.08 -10.14
N LEU A 14 -26.63 20.16 -9.42
CA LEU A 14 -26.19 19.78 -8.07
C LEU A 14 -24.85 19.04 -8.21
N ALA A 15 -23.75 19.70 -7.89
CA ALA A 15 -22.45 19.05 -7.75
C ALA A 15 -22.51 18.10 -6.55
N GLN A 16 -22.55 16.79 -6.81
CA GLN A 16 -22.34 15.79 -5.78
C GLN A 16 -20.87 15.88 -5.34
N PRO A 17 -20.57 15.94 -4.03
CA PRO A 17 -19.19 15.86 -3.58
C PRO A 17 -18.64 14.48 -3.99
N VAL A 18 -17.64 14.49 -4.87
CA VAL A 18 -16.75 13.32 -5.03
C VAL A 18 -15.98 13.21 -3.73
N ASN A 19 -16.33 12.25 -2.89
CA ASN A 19 -15.46 11.84 -1.79
C ASN A 19 -14.30 11.05 -2.41
N ALA A 20 -13.11 11.63 -2.38
CA ALA A 20 -11.92 10.93 -2.78
C ALA A 20 -11.63 9.83 -1.74
N GLU A 21 -11.46 8.59 -2.20
CA GLU A 21 -11.07 7.49 -1.33
C GLU A 21 -9.65 7.73 -0.79
N VAL A 22 -9.42 7.42 0.50
CA VAL A 22 -8.08 7.48 1.09
C VAL A 22 -7.07 6.64 0.30
N ILE A 23 -5.91 7.23 0.03
CA ILE A 23 -4.84 6.60 -0.74
C ILE A 23 -3.73 6.21 0.23
N LEU A 24 -3.44 4.92 0.35
CA LEU A 24 -2.32 4.44 1.16
C LEU A 24 -1.03 4.40 0.36
N ALA A 25 0.10 4.48 1.06
CA ALA A 25 1.39 4.22 0.45
C ALA A 25 1.45 2.81 -0.17
N PRO A 26 2.21 2.60 -1.27
CA PRO A 26 2.21 1.33 -2.01
C PRO A 26 2.63 0.10 -1.20
N LEU A 27 3.22 0.25 -0.01
CA LEU A 27 3.59 -0.89 0.82
C LEU A 27 2.39 -1.51 1.54
N PHE A 28 1.31 -0.75 1.76
CA PHE A 28 0.09 -1.23 2.43
C PHE A 28 -0.85 -1.86 1.41
N GLN A 29 -0.59 -3.11 1.10
CA GLN A 29 -1.42 -3.93 0.21
C GLN A 29 -1.67 -5.29 0.84
N ALA A 30 -2.70 -5.97 0.33
CA ALA A 30 -3.05 -7.28 0.84
C ALA A 30 -1.91 -8.28 0.65
N GLY A 31 -1.73 -9.18 1.62
CA GLY A 31 -0.64 -10.16 1.61
C GLY A 31 0.73 -9.60 2.01
N GLY A 32 0.79 -8.35 2.50
CA GLY A 32 2.02 -7.70 2.95
C GLY A 32 2.47 -8.08 4.35
N VAL A 33 3.62 -7.53 4.76
CA VAL A 33 4.21 -7.74 6.09
C VAL A 33 4.52 -6.38 6.72
N LEU A 34 4.10 -6.20 7.97
CA LEU A 34 4.45 -5.05 8.80
C LEU A 34 5.57 -5.43 9.77
N GLN A 35 6.52 -4.51 9.99
CA GLN A 35 7.66 -4.74 10.88
C GLN A 35 7.22 -4.94 12.33
N ARG A 36 7.69 -6.01 12.98
CA ARG A 36 7.48 -6.27 14.41
C ARG A 36 8.38 -5.43 15.31
N GLU A 37 7.98 -5.31 16.57
CA GLU A 37 8.78 -4.78 17.71
C GLU A 37 9.32 -3.36 17.53
N LYS A 38 8.79 -2.62 16.55
CA LYS A 38 9.07 -1.20 16.32
C LYS A 38 7.76 -0.46 16.06
N PRO A 39 7.69 0.85 16.32
CA PRO A 39 6.55 1.64 15.88
C PRO A 39 6.34 1.50 14.38
N ILE A 40 5.11 1.24 13.94
CA ILE A 40 4.79 1.00 12.54
C ILE A 40 4.18 2.28 11.97
N PRO A 41 4.91 3.07 11.16
CA PRO A 41 4.31 4.20 10.48
C PRO A 41 3.30 3.69 9.45
N VAL A 42 2.10 4.26 9.46
CA VAL A 42 1.08 4.07 8.42
C VAL A 42 0.75 5.43 7.85
N TRP A 43 0.87 5.58 6.52
CA TRP A 43 0.78 6.89 5.88
C TRP A 43 0.15 6.82 4.49
N GLY A 44 -0.29 7.97 4.03
CA GLY A 44 -1.00 8.08 2.76
C GLY A 44 -1.32 9.51 2.36
N LYS A 45 -2.30 9.63 1.46
CA LYS A 45 -2.97 10.87 1.08
C LYS A 45 -4.47 10.77 1.31
N ALA A 46 -5.07 11.91 1.61
CA ALA A 46 -6.48 12.11 1.89
C ALA A 46 -6.83 13.58 1.57
N ASP A 47 -8.10 13.95 1.67
CA ASP A 47 -8.50 15.36 1.54
C ASP A 47 -7.86 16.22 2.66
N PRO A 48 -7.31 17.41 2.33
CA PRO A 48 -6.69 18.28 3.33
C PRO A 48 -7.62 18.64 4.49
N GLY A 49 -7.08 18.61 5.73
CA GLY A 49 -7.83 18.94 6.94
C GLY A 49 -8.81 17.86 7.43
N LYS A 50 -8.95 16.73 6.71
CA LYS A 50 -9.76 15.60 7.19
C LYS A 50 -9.05 14.82 8.30
N GLU A 51 -9.84 14.22 9.18
CA GLU A 51 -9.34 13.20 10.10
C GLU A 51 -9.26 11.85 9.37
N VAL A 52 -8.14 11.16 9.53
CA VAL A 52 -7.94 9.78 9.10
C VAL A 52 -7.79 8.90 10.34
N THR A 53 -8.61 7.87 10.45
CA THR A 53 -8.56 6.84 11.49
C THR A 53 -7.95 5.57 10.92
N VAL A 54 -6.99 4.99 11.64
CA VAL A 54 -6.34 3.72 11.30
C VAL A 54 -6.58 2.73 12.42
N ALA A 55 -7.12 1.56 12.09
CA ALA A 55 -7.34 0.46 13.03
C ALA A 55 -6.61 -0.81 12.57
N PHE A 56 -5.85 -1.43 13.48
CA PHE A 56 -5.12 -2.67 13.23
C PHE A 56 -4.77 -3.35 14.54
N ALA A 57 -4.96 -4.67 14.62
CA ALA A 57 -4.55 -5.49 15.77
C ALA A 57 -5.02 -4.93 17.15
N GLY A 58 -6.26 -4.46 17.22
CA GLY A 58 -6.84 -3.88 18.45
C GLY A 58 -6.43 -2.43 18.74
N GLN A 59 -5.54 -1.84 17.95
CA GLN A 59 -5.16 -0.44 18.05
C GLN A 59 -6.08 0.44 17.21
N THR A 60 -6.26 1.69 17.64
CA THR A 60 -6.87 2.76 16.82
C THR A 60 -6.05 4.03 16.99
N LYS A 61 -5.58 4.59 15.88
CA LYS A 61 -4.79 5.84 15.85
C LYS A 61 -5.44 6.81 14.86
N LYS A 62 -5.24 8.11 15.09
CA LYS A 62 -5.84 9.18 14.29
C LYS A 62 -4.79 10.19 13.89
N ALA A 63 -4.95 10.78 12.70
CA ALA A 63 -4.18 11.92 12.25
C ALA A 63 -5.08 12.88 11.48
N THR A 64 -4.73 14.17 11.50
CA THR A 64 -5.34 15.15 10.61
C THR A 64 -4.45 15.34 9.39
N THR A 65 -5.05 15.30 8.22
CA THR A 65 -4.36 15.50 6.95
C THR A 65 -3.81 16.91 6.83
N ALA A 66 -2.54 17.03 6.45
CA ALA A 66 -1.88 18.31 6.21
C ALA A 66 -2.45 19.05 4.98
N PRO A 67 -2.14 20.35 4.78
CA PRO A 67 -2.61 21.11 3.62
C PRO A 67 -2.26 20.50 2.26
N ASN A 68 -1.20 19.70 2.19
CA ASN A 68 -0.77 18.99 0.98
C ASN A 68 -1.42 17.59 0.82
N GLY A 69 -2.43 17.27 1.63
CA GLY A 69 -3.13 16.00 1.60
C GLY A 69 -2.39 14.84 2.28
N ARG A 70 -1.18 15.02 2.82
CA ARG A 70 -0.43 13.93 3.47
C ARG A 70 -0.86 13.74 4.92
N TRP A 71 -0.87 12.49 5.36
CA TRP A 71 -1.13 12.11 6.75
C TRP A 71 -0.24 10.91 7.14
N GLN A 72 0.02 10.77 8.43
CA GLN A 72 0.72 9.62 9.00
C GLN A 72 0.28 9.40 10.44
N VAL A 73 0.12 8.13 10.83
CA VAL A 73 0.04 7.68 12.22
C VAL A 73 1.21 6.74 12.52
N ALA A 74 1.50 6.52 13.80
CA ALA A 74 2.35 5.43 14.24
C ALA A 74 1.51 4.45 15.08
N LEU A 75 1.41 3.21 14.63
CA LEU A 75 0.92 2.12 15.46
C LEU A 75 2.01 1.75 16.48
N ASP A 76 1.59 1.35 17.66
CA ASP A 76 2.49 0.85 18.70
C ASP A 76 3.14 -0.47 18.24
N PRO A 77 4.35 -0.79 18.73
CA PRO A 77 5.02 -2.05 18.41
C PRO A 77 4.12 -3.27 18.62
N LEU A 78 4.15 -4.19 17.66
CA LEU A 78 3.42 -5.46 17.72
C LEU A 78 4.41 -6.63 17.75
N PRO A 79 4.12 -7.72 18.48
CA PRO A 79 4.88 -8.95 18.38
C PRO A 79 4.69 -9.60 17.01
N ALA A 80 5.59 -10.52 16.65
CA ALA A 80 5.44 -11.34 15.45
C ALA A 80 4.10 -12.10 15.46
N SER A 81 3.45 -12.21 14.31
CA SER A 81 2.21 -12.94 14.11
C SER A 81 2.15 -13.52 12.70
N ALA A 82 1.97 -14.84 12.63
CA ALA A 82 1.71 -15.58 11.39
C ALA A 82 0.23 -15.52 10.95
N GLU A 83 -0.65 -14.99 11.80
CA GLU A 83 -2.05 -14.75 11.49
C GLU A 83 -2.18 -13.47 10.65
N GLY A 84 -2.76 -13.60 9.45
CA GLY A 84 -3.10 -12.47 8.59
C GLY A 84 -4.24 -11.65 9.18
N ARG A 85 -4.06 -10.33 9.25
CA ARG A 85 -5.01 -9.39 9.84
C ARG A 85 -5.44 -8.31 8.84
N THR A 86 -6.56 -7.66 9.13
CA THR A 86 -7.07 -6.54 8.32
C THR A 86 -6.66 -5.21 8.94
N LEU A 87 -6.02 -4.36 8.12
CA LEU A 87 -5.81 -2.94 8.40
C LEU A 87 -6.99 -2.16 7.80
N THR A 88 -7.69 -1.42 8.64
CA THR A 88 -8.81 -0.57 8.23
C THR A 88 -8.40 0.90 8.33
N VAL A 89 -8.60 1.65 7.25
CA VAL A 89 -8.28 3.08 7.17
C VAL A 89 -9.51 3.83 6.70
N THR A 90 -9.94 4.82 7.50
CA THR A 90 -11.17 5.57 7.25
C THR A 90 -10.87 7.05 7.29
N GLU A 91 -11.15 7.74 6.19
CA GLU A 91 -11.21 9.20 6.16
C GLU A 91 -12.59 9.67 6.63
N ALA A 92 -12.65 10.74 7.42
CA ALA A 92 -13.90 11.28 7.95
C ALA A 92 -14.88 11.70 6.84
N GLY A 93 -16.02 11.02 6.78
CA GLY A 93 -17.07 11.21 5.78
C GLY A 93 -17.00 10.26 4.59
N SER A 94 -16.03 9.34 4.58
CA SER A 94 -15.80 8.36 3.51
C SER A 94 -15.97 6.93 4.02
N ALA A 95 -16.17 5.99 3.09
CA ALA A 95 -16.21 4.56 3.41
C ALA A 95 -14.84 4.05 3.88
N PRO A 96 -14.78 3.02 4.76
CA PRO A 96 -13.52 2.43 5.18
C PRO A 96 -12.83 1.70 4.03
N LYS A 97 -11.51 1.83 3.95
CA LYS A 97 -10.64 1.05 3.09
C LYS A 97 -10.00 -0.08 3.91
N GLU A 98 -10.16 -1.32 3.45
CA GLU A 98 -9.66 -2.51 4.14
C GLU A 98 -8.54 -3.18 3.36
N ILE A 99 -7.45 -3.52 4.07
CA ILE A 99 -6.29 -4.22 3.53
C ILE A 99 -6.10 -5.51 4.34
N GLY A 100 -6.49 -6.64 3.77
CA GLY A 100 -6.46 -7.95 4.43
C GLY A 100 -5.14 -8.71 4.28
N ASP A 101 -5.01 -9.83 4.98
CA ASP A 101 -3.83 -10.70 4.96
C ASP A 101 -2.50 -9.97 5.23
N LEU A 102 -2.49 -9.02 6.17
CA LEU A 102 -1.25 -8.41 6.66
C LEU A 102 -0.67 -9.23 7.80
N LEU A 103 0.56 -9.69 7.62
CA LEU A 103 1.35 -10.34 8.67
C LEU A 103 2.11 -9.29 9.49
N VAL A 104 2.54 -9.69 10.69
CA VAL A 104 3.50 -8.91 11.49
C VAL A 104 4.76 -9.75 11.66
N GLY A 105 5.90 -9.25 11.20
CA GLY A 105 7.13 -10.03 11.14
C GLY A 105 8.36 -9.20 10.83
N GLU A 106 9.40 -9.83 10.30
CA GLU A 106 10.59 -9.11 9.83
C GLU A 106 10.38 -8.57 8.42
N VAL A 107 10.82 -7.34 8.19
CA VAL A 107 10.88 -6.72 6.86
C VAL A 107 12.33 -6.40 6.53
N TRP A 108 12.86 -7.10 5.53
CA TRP A 108 14.22 -6.90 5.05
C TRP A 108 14.22 -6.07 3.77
N LEU A 109 15.08 -5.06 3.71
CA LEU A 109 15.35 -4.31 2.49
C LEU A 109 16.60 -4.87 1.81
N GLY A 110 16.41 -5.57 0.70
CA GLY A 110 17.50 -5.88 -0.23
C GLY A 110 17.77 -4.69 -1.14
N SER A 111 18.89 -3.98 -0.92
CA SER A 111 19.36 -2.92 -1.82
C SER A 111 20.87 -2.98 -2.03
N GLY A 112 21.34 -2.96 -3.27
CA GLY A 112 22.74 -3.18 -3.58
C GLY A 112 23.13 -2.83 -5.01
N GLN A 113 24.33 -3.26 -5.40
CA GLN A 113 24.87 -3.12 -6.75
C GLN A 113 24.27 -4.17 -7.70
N SER A 114 24.67 -4.15 -8.97
CA SER A 114 24.12 -4.99 -10.05
C SER A 114 24.00 -6.48 -9.74
N ASN A 115 24.88 -7.05 -8.89
CA ASN A 115 24.82 -8.48 -8.56
C ASN A 115 23.60 -8.84 -7.68
N MET A 116 23.02 -7.87 -6.98
CA MET A 116 21.78 -8.04 -6.21
C MET A 116 20.52 -7.94 -7.08
N GLU A 117 20.67 -7.68 -8.37
CA GLU A 117 19.59 -7.83 -9.35
C GLU A 117 19.49 -9.27 -9.87
N PHE A 118 20.51 -10.09 -9.66
CA PHE A 118 20.60 -11.41 -10.26
C PHE A 118 19.53 -12.35 -9.69
N VAL A 119 18.53 -12.66 -10.50
CA VAL A 119 17.36 -13.44 -10.08
C VAL A 119 17.72 -14.91 -9.89
N VAL A 120 16.97 -15.61 -9.03
CA VAL A 120 17.21 -17.05 -8.75
C VAL A 120 17.28 -17.89 -10.04
N ALA A 121 16.47 -17.59 -11.05
CA ALA A 121 16.49 -18.28 -12.36
C ALA A 121 17.85 -18.22 -13.09
N GLN A 122 18.71 -17.26 -12.76
CA GLN A 122 20.03 -17.09 -13.39
C GLN A 122 21.15 -17.64 -12.51
N THR A 123 20.85 -18.06 -11.27
CA THR A 123 21.82 -18.63 -10.32
C THR A 123 22.18 -20.08 -10.65
N THR A 124 22.97 -20.73 -9.79
CA THR A 124 23.39 -22.11 -9.98
C THR A 124 22.21 -23.09 -9.94
N PRO A 125 22.31 -24.28 -10.58
CA PRO A 125 21.25 -25.30 -10.54
C PRO A 125 20.82 -25.69 -9.12
N GLU A 126 21.73 -25.67 -8.15
CA GLU A 126 21.44 -25.98 -6.75
C GLU A 126 20.47 -24.96 -6.13
N ASN A 127 20.72 -23.67 -6.37
CA ASN A 127 19.85 -22.59 -5.88
C ASN A 127 18.48 -22.63 -6.55
N GLN A 128 18.43 -22.89 -7.86
CA GLN A 128 17.19 -23.09 -8.60
C GLN A 128 16.39 -24.27 -8.03
N ALA A 129 17.06 -25.40 -7.74
CA ALA A 129 16.42 -26.57 -7.15
C ALA A 129 15.88 -26.30 -5.74
N ILE A 130 16.55 -25.48 -4.93
CA ILE A 130 16.06 -25.06 -3.60
C ILE A 130 14.76 -24.26 -3.74
N ALA A 131 14.73 -23.26 -4.62
CA ALA A 131 13.54 -22.44 -4.84
C ALA A 131 12.36 -23.24 -5.46
N ALA A 132 12.65 -24.34 -6.16
CA ALA A 132 11.66 -25.21 -6.75
C ALA A 132 10.97 -26.16 -5.75
N LYS A 133 11.47 -26.32 -4.51
CA LYS A 133 10.95 -27.30 -3.53
C LYS A 133 9.50 -27.07 -3.12
N GLY A 134 8.99 -25.85 -3.28
CA GLY A 134 7.62 -25.51 -2.94
C GLY A 134 7.51 -24.09 -2.40
N PRO A 135 6.29 -23.63 -2.09
CA PRO A 135 6.10 -22.33 -1.48
C PRO A 135 6.75 -22.29 -0.10
N VAL A 136 7.28 -21.13 0.29
CA VAL A 136 7.71 -20.86 1.67
C VAL A 136 6.56 -20.17 2.40
N PRO A 137 5.80 -20.87 3.27
CA PRO A 137 4.67 -20.28 3.97
C PRO A 137 5.19 -19.14 4.86
N LEU A 138 4.54 -17.98 4.78
CA LEU A 138 4.89 -16.72 5.48
C LEU A 138 5.98 -15.84 4.84
N LEU A 139 6.73 -16.31 3.84
CA LEU A 139 7.63 -15.42 3.09
C LEU A 139 6.84 -14.67 2.01
N ARG A 140 6.96 -13.34 2.03
CA ARG A 140 6.34 -12.41 1.07
C ARG A 140 7.45 -11.66 0.34
N LEU A 141 7.30 -11.53 -0.96
CA LEU A 141 8.26 -10.89 -1.84
C LEU A 141 7.66 -9.59 -2.38
N PHE A 142 8.45 -8.51 -2.40
CA PHE A 142 8.05 -7.22 -2.95
C PHE A 142 9.21 -6.63 -3.75
N THR A 143 9.05 -6.53 -5.06
CA THR A 143 10.09 -6.02 -5.95
C THR A 143 9.76 -4.60 -6.35
N VAL A 144 10.62 -3.64 -6.01
CA VAL A 144 10.47 -2.25 -6.48
C VAL A 144 10.89 -2.19 -7.96
N PRO A 145 10.02 -1.77 -8.89
CA PRO A 145 10.37 -1.71 -10.30
C PRO A 145 11.41 -0.62 -10.53
N LYS A 146 12.29 -0.86 -11.49
CA LYS A 146 13.20 0.17 -11.99
C LYS A 146 12.40 1.26 -12.69
N ALA A 147 12.51 2.48 -12.18
CA ALA A 147 11.90 3.65 -12.78
C ALA A 147 12.90 4.81 -12.77
N ILE A 148 13.08 5.45 -13.93
CA ILE A 148 13.83 6.69 -14.03
C ILE A 148 12.82 7.83 -13.90
N SER A 149 13.08 8.76 -12.98
CA SER A 149 12.26 9.95 -12.80
C SER A 149 13.12 11.13 -12.39
N ASN A 150 12.83 12.30 -12.95
CA ASN A 150 13.44 13.58 -12.55
C ASN A 150 12.74 14.19 -11.33
N THR A 151 11.64 13.58 -10.88
CA THR A 151 10.86 14.02 -9.73
C THR A 151 10.57 12.85 -8.78
N ARG A 152 10.26 13.15 -7.52
CA ARG A 152 9.89 12.13 -6.55
C ARG A 152 8.60 11.43 -6.99
N LEU A 153 8.66 10.11 -7.12
CA LEU A 153 7.47 9.27 -7.26
C LEU A 153 6.92 8.92 -5.87
N ASP A 154 5.64 9.22 -5.65
CA ASP A 154 4.93 8.83 -4.42
C ASP A 154 4.30 7.42 -4.53
N THR A 155 4.24 6.87 -5.74
CA THR A 155 3.65 5.55 -6.01
C THR A 155 4.54 4.73 -6.94
N ILE A 156 4.42 3.41 -6.83
CA ILE A 156 5.10 2.43 -7.67
C ILE A 156 4.11 1.32 -8.02
N ASN A 157 4.25 0.75 -9.23
CA ASN A 157 3.46 -0.40 -9.64
C ASN A 157 4.14 -1.69 -9.18
N SER A 158 3.94 -2.04 -7.91
CA SER A 158 4.43 -3.28 -7.31
C SER A 158 3.38 -3.86 -6.37
N LYS A 159 3.50 -5.15 -6.07
CA LYS A 159 2.59 -5.89 -5.19
C LYS A 159 3.38 -6.87 -4.34
N TRP A 160 2.88 -7.12 -3.14
CA TRP A 160 3.33 -8.27 -2.35
C TRP A 160 2.88 -9.56 -3.04
N VAL A 161 3.78 -10.53 -3.13
CA VAL A 161 3.47 -11.86 -3.66
C VAL A 161 3.99 -12.95 -2.73
N ASN A 162 3.30 -14.08 -2.67
CA ASN A 162 3.77 -15.25 -1.93
C ASN A 162 5.05 -15.79 -2.55
N ALA A 163 5.98 -16.29 -1.72
CA ALA A 163 7.19 -16.96 -2.17
C ALA A 163 6.90 -18.38 -2.70
N THR A 164 6.17 -18.47 -3.82
CA THR A 164 6.01 -19.70 -4.61
C THR A 164 7.25 -19.95 -5.47
N PRO A 165 7.47 -21.16 -5.99
CA PRO A 165 8.55 -21.43 -6.94
C PRO A 165 8.56 -20.45 -8.14
N GLU A 166 7.38 -20.14 -8.69
CA GLU A 166 7.24 -19.18 -9.79
C GLU A 166 7.70 -17.77 -9.40
N ASN A 167 7.28 -17.26 -8.25
CA ASN A 167 7.63 -15.92 -7.79
C ASN A 167 9.08 -15.84 -7.32
N ALA A 168 9.57 -16.84 -6.61
CA ALA A 168 10.95 -16.91 -6.12
C ALA A 168 11.96 -16.98 -7.28
N SER A 169 11.63 -17.71 -8.36
CA SER A 169 12.50 -17.84 -9.55
C SER A 169 12.82 -16.48 -10.19
N ARG A 170 11.86 -15.55 -10.19
CA ARG A 170 12.02 -14.18 -10.75
C ARG A 170 12.41 -13.12 -9.73
N PHE A 171 12.67 -13.51 -8.48
CA PHE A 171 13.00 -12.58 -7.41
C PHE A 171 14.52 -12.41 -7.28
N SER A 172 14.93 -11.21 -6.87
CA SER A 172 16.28 -10.87 -6.47
C SER A 172 16.23 -9.92 -5.27
N ALA A 173 17.21 -10.04 -4.37
CA ALA A 173 17.34 -9.25 -3.16
C ALA A 173 18.73 -9.41 -2.55
#